data_AF-A0A957X326-F1
#
_entry.id   AF-A0A957X326-F1
#
_cell.length_a   1.000
_cell.length_b   1.000
_cell.length_c   1.000
_cell.angle_alpha   90.00
_cell.angle_beta   90.00
_cell.angle_gamma   90.00
#
_symmetry.space_group_name_H-M   'P 1'
#
loop_
_entity.id
_entity.type
_entity.pdbx_description
1 polymer ?
#
loop_
_entity_poly.entity_id
_entity_poly.type
_entity_poly.pdbx_seq_one_letter_code
_entity_poly.pdbx_strand_id
1 'polypeptide(L)' 'MTMATLDLVFEGGGAKGMVFVGALQELFGPGGHQPGRLLGTSAGAITAA' A
#
# COMPACT_ATOMS: atom_id res chain seq x y z
N MET A 1 -0.56 13.52 12.40
CA MET A 1 0.61 12.60 12.39
C MET A 1 1.80 13.32 11.79
N THR A 2 3.01 13.07 12.28
CA THR A 2 4.22 13.47 11.54
C THR A 2 4.28 12.66 10.25
N MET A 3 4.39 13.32 9.10
CA MET A 3 4.52 12.65 7.80
C MET A 3 5.84 11.87 7.78
N ALA A 4 5.77 10.59 7.42
CA ALA A 4 6.91 9.69 7.33
C ALA A 4 6.87 8.91 6.02
N THR A 5 8.04 8.54 5.51
CA THR A 5 8.17 7.62 4.39
C THR A 5 8.06 6.18 4.89
N LEU A 6 7.22 5.36 4.26
CA LEU A 6 6.96 3.98 4.65
C LEU A 6 7.33 3.01 3.54
N ASP A 7 8.25 2.09 3.83
CA ASP A 7 8.49 0.93 2.97
C ASP A 7 7.38 -0.11 3.20
N LEU A 8 6.78 -0.64 2.13
CA LEU A 8 5.55 -1.44 2.18
C LEU A 8 5.73 -2.79 1.50
N VAL A 9 5.21 -3.83 2.15
CA VAL A 9 5.15 -5.19 1.62
C VAL A 9 3.69 -5.60 1.47
N PHE A 10 3.28 -5.90 0.24
CA PHE A 10 1.93 -6.33 -0.09
C PHE A 10 1.89 -7.84 -0.37
N GLU A 11 1.26 -8.59 0.53
CA GLU A 11 1.05 -10.01 0.34
C GLU A 11 0.09 -10.30 -0.83
N GLY A 12 0.38 -11.36 -1.59
CA GLY A 12 -0.53 -11.86 -2.61
C GLY A 12 -1.78 -12.53 -2.03
N GLY A 13 -2.94 -12.18 -2.57
CA GLY A 13 -4.23 -12.78 -2.13
C GLY A 13 -5.28 -12.92 -3.23
N GLY A 14 -4.90 -12.73 -4.49
CA GLY A 14 -5.85 -12.67 -5.61
C GLY A 14 -6.88 -11.56 -5.42
N ALA A 15 -8.17 -11.87 -5.61
CA ALA A 15 -9.25 -10.91 -5.43
C ALA A 15 -9.25 -10.20 -4.06
N LYS A 16 -8.74 -10.85 -3.00
CA LYS A 16 -8.65 -10.24 -1.67
C LYS A 16 -7.80 -8.97 -1.66
N GLY A 17 -6.87 -8.81 -2.60
CA GLY A 17 -6.06 -7.59 -2.75
C GLY A 17 -6.88 -6.32 -2.97
N MET A 18 -8.17 -6.42 -3.32
CA MET A 18 -9.07 -5.27 -3.40
C MET A 18 -9.14 -4.44 -2.12
N VAL A 19 -8.87 -5.04 -0.95
CA VAL A 19 -8.87 -4.33 0.34
C VAL A 19 -7.76 -3.28 0.44
N PHE A 20 -6.68 -3.41 -0.34
CA PHE A 20 -5.59 -2.43 -0.31
C PHE A 20 -6.02 -1.05 -0.80
N VAL A 21 -7.08 -0.94 -1.63
CA VAL A 21 -7.59 0.36 -2.09
C VAL A 21 -7.96 1.26 -0.92
N GLY A 22 -8.74 0.74 0.04
CA GLY A 22 -9.14 1.50 1.22
C GLY A 22 -7.98 1.76 2.17
N ALA A 23 -7.10 0.76 2.36
CA ALA A 23 -5.93 0.91 3.22
C ALA A 23 -4.98 2.02 2.73
N LEU A 24 -4.77 2.12 1.41
CA LEU A 24 -3.91 3.13 0.81
C LEU A 24 -4.53 4.53 0.83
N GLN A 25 -5.86 4.63 0.71
CA GLN A 25 -6.57 5.91 0.88
C GLN A 25 -6.38 6.48 2.29
N GLU A 26 -6.41 5.63 3.32
CA GLU A 26 -6.17 6.05 4.70
C GLU A 26 -4.70 6.41 4.92
N LEU A 27 -3.76 5.58 4.46
CA LEU A 27 -2.33 5.82 4.67
C LEU A 27 -1.81 7.05 3.92
N PHE A 28 -2.26 7.28 2.68
CA PHE A 28 -1.69 8.27 1.75
C PHE A 28 -2.68 9.37 1.35
N GLY A 29 -3.81 9.46 2.05
CA GLY A 29 -4.76 10.55 1.91
C GLY A 29 -4.17 11.91 2.35
N PRO A 30 -4.99 12.98 2.33
CA PRO A 30 -4.54 14.32 2.68
C PRO A 30 -3.85 14.39 4.06
N GLY A 31 -2.58 14.80 4.09
CA GLY A 31 -1.77 14.86 5.31
C GLY A 31 -1.25 13.51 5.82
N GLY A 32 -1.40 12.45 5.02
CA GLY A 32 -0.94 11.10 5.31
C GLY A 32 0.56 10.89 5.15
N HIS A 33 0.97 9.63 5.27
CA HIS A 33 2.34 9.20 5.05
C HIS A 33 2.72 9.30 3.56
N GLN A 34 3.98 9.01 3.24
CA GLN A 34 4.44 8.87 1.85
C GLN A 34 4.93 7.45 1.60
N PRO A 35 4.62 6.82 0.45
CA PRO A 35 5.17 5.53 0.12
C PRO A 35 6.67 5.63 -0.19
N GLY A 36 7.43 4.65 0.30
CA GLY A 36 8.85 4.43 0.03
C GLY A 36 9.04 3.26 -0.94
N ARG A 37 9.92 2.32 -0.58
CA ARG A 37 10.15 1.10 -1.35
C ARG A 37 8.94 0.18 -1.26
N LEU A 38 8.55 -0.38 -2.40
CA LEU A 38 7.41 -1.27 -2.53
C LEU A 38 7.89 -2.65 -2.93
N LEU A 39 7.32 -3.67 -2.30
CA LEU A 39 7.48 -5.06 -2.68
C LEU A 39 6.12 -5.75 -2.60
N GLY A 40 5.81 -6.60 -3.56
CA GLY A 40 4.57 -7.36 -3.52
C GLY A 40 4.62 -8.63 -4.34
N THR A 41 3.69 -9.55 -4.07
CA THR A 41 3.52 -10.80 -4.82
C THR A 41 2.08 -10.92 -5.34
N SER A 42 1.87 -11.44 -6.56
CA SER A 42 0.53 -11.61 -7.16
C SER A 42 -0.32 -10.32 -7.10
N ALA A 43 -1.50 -10.34 -6.48
CA ALA A 43 -2.34 -9.14 -6.30
C ALA A 43 -1.62 -8.02 -5.53
N GLY A 44 -0.75 -8.36 -4.57
CA GLY A 44 0.10 -7.38 -3.90
C GLY A 44 1.16 -6.80 -4.84
N ALA A 45 1.67 -7.57 -5.79
CA ALA A 45 2.57 -7.05 -6.84
C ALA A 45 1.84 -6.08 -7.78
N ILE A 46 0.56 -6.33 -8.06
CA ILE A 46 -0.29 -5.41 -8.83
C ILE A 46 -0.48 -4.10 -8.06
N THR A 47 -0.74 -4.17 -6.74
CA THR A 47 -0.85 -2.97 -5.89
C THR A 47 0.46 -2.20 -5.77
N ALA A 48 1.60 -2.89 -5.82
CA ALA A 48 2.93 -2.28 -5.69
C ALA A 48 3.47 -1.63 -6.98
N ALA A 49 2.86 -1.91 -8.14
CA ALA A 49 3.30 -1.44 -9.46
C ALA A 49 2.56 -0.16 -9.88
#